data_AF-A0A644ZA97-F1
#
_entry.id   AF-A0A644ZA97-F1
#
_cell.length_a   1.000
_cell.length_b   1.000
_cell.length_c   1.000
_cell.angle_alpha   90.00
_cell.angle_beta   90.00
_cell.angle_gamma   90.00
#
_symmetry.space_group_name_H-M   'P 1'
#
loop_
_entity.id
_entity.type
_entity.pdbx_description
1 polymer ?
#
loop_
_entity_poly.entity_id
_entity_poly.type
_entity_poly.pdbx_seq_one_letter_code
_entity_poly.pdbx_strand_id
1 'polypeptide(L)'
;MIGLILGTSEGKLILSMLNRYTEDILVSTSSSYGGSLLKDYKFKYLNDKPLIKEELRALLKEKGVQTLIDGSHPYAKEITKNALEVCKELNITYIRYERPSVTEEFLHYENLYYIEEYSEIPRVVSFKGNILNTTGSRNIKTLINLNLENRIIHRILPTSQVLKECEELLVPVEDIIAMKGPFSKELNKAFIKDYNIEAILLKDSGIEGGTIEKLQAAKECGKKIILIGRPKVEYPVIFGDLNLLEQYILVALF
;
A
#
# COMPACT_ATOMS: atom_id res chain seq x y z
N MET A 1 -4.05 2.19 26.78
CA MET A 1 -4.59 1.75 25.49
C MET A 1 -3.57 1.85 24.38
N ILE A 2 -3.51 0.82 23.54
CA ILE A 2 -2.73 0.80 22.29
C ILE A 2 -3.65 1.18 21.13
N GLY A 3 -3.20 2.11 20.27
CA GLY A 3 -3.83 2.36 18.97
C GLY A 3 -3.10 1.59 17.87
N LEU A 4 -3.84 1.04 16.90
CA LEU A 4 -3.30 0.37 15.73
C LEU A 4 -3.97 0.91 14.46
N ILE A 5 -3.18 1.55 13.60
CA ILE A 5 -3.61 1.86 12.22
C ILE A 5 -3.35 0.60 11.39
N LEU A 6 -4.42 -0.01 10.88
CA LEU A 6 -4.37 -1.26 10.13
C LEU A 6 -4.71 -0.98 8.66
N GLY A 7 -3.67 -0.93 7.82
CA GLY A 7 -3.79 -0.72 6.38
C GLY A 7 -3.20 -1.83 5.52
N THR A 8 -2.57 -2.82 6.13
CA THR A 8 -2.01 -3.99 5.45
C THR A 8 -2.44 -5.29 6.13
N SER A 9 -2.15 -6.41 5.48
CA SER A 9 -2.23 -7.75 6.04
C SER A 9 -1.33 -7.92 7.26
N GLU A 10 -0.13 -7.33 7.29
CA GLU A 10 0.74 -7.35 8.47
C GLU A 10 0.09 -6.68 9.67
N GLY A 11 -0.72 -5.63 9.45
CA GLY A 11 -1.49 -5.03 10.53
C GLY A 11 -2.42 -6.05 11.24
N LYS A 12 -2.89 -7.09 10.54
CA LYS A 12 -3.64 -8.19 11.16
C LYS A 12 -2.73 -9.12 11.97
N LEU A 13 -1.51 -9.38 11.50
CA LEU A 13 -0.51 -10.13 12.27
C LEU A 13 -0.15 -9.39 13.56
N ILE A 14 0.02 -8.06 13.49
CA ILE A 14 0.23 -7.20 14.67
C ILE A 14 -0.97 -7.29 15.62
N LEU A 15 -2.20 -7.18 15.11
CA LEU A 15 -3.39 -7.29 15.94
C LEU A 15 -3.51 -8.67 16.62
N SER A 16 -3.26 -9.74 15.87
CA SER A 16 -3.23 -11.12 16.41
C SER A 16 -2.19 -11.27 17.52
N MET A 17 -0.98 -10.75 17.28
CA MET A 17 0.10 -10.72 18.26
C MET A 17 -0.31 -9.95 19.53
N LEU A 18 -0.87 -8.75 19.40
CA LEU A 18 -1.35 -7.95 20.53
C LEU A 18 -2.48 -8.64 21.32
N ASN A 19 -3.37 -9.36 20.64
CA ASN A 19 -4.48 -10.11 21.27
C ASN A 19 -4.01 -11.25 22.20
N ARG A 20 -2.74 -11.63 22.16
CA ARG A 20 -2.14 -12.54 23.14
C ARG A 20 -1.94 -11.88 24.52
N TYR A 21 -1.90 -10.54 24.58
CA TYR A 21 -1.57 -9.77 25.78
C TYR A 21 -2.69 -8.84 26.22
N THR A 22 -3.47 -8.28 25.28
CA THR A 22 -4.51 -7.31 25.60
C THR A 22 -5.61 -7.22 24.55
N GLU A 23 -6.79 -6.81 24.99
CA GLU A 23 -7.93 -6.43 24.13
C GLU A 23 -8.20 -4.91 24.21
N ASP A 24 -7.47 -4.16 25.07
CA ASP A 24 -7.56 -2.69 25.21
C ASP A 24 -6.84 -1.99 24.06
N ILE A 25 -7.37 -2.23 22.85
CA ILE A 25 -6.84 -1.79 21.57
C ILE A 25 -7.90 -0.97 20.84
N LEU A 26 -7.50 0.19 20.32
CA LEU A 26 -8.23 0.94 19.30
C LEU A 26 -7.67 0.54 17.94
N VAL A 27 -8.49 -0.05 17.07
CA VAL A 27 -8.12 -0.36 15.69
C VAL A 27 -8.73 0.68 14.75
N SER A 28 -7.93 1.20 13.82
CA SER A 28 -8.39 2.13 12.78
C SER A 28 -8.06 1.60 11.39
N THR A 29 -9.07 1.47 10.54
CA THR A 29 -8.94 1.07 9.14
C THR A 29 -9.57 2.15 8.25
N SER A 30 -9.14 2.22 6.99
CA SER A 30 -9.64 3.24 6.05
C SER A 30 -10.95 2.85 5.32
N SER A 31 -11.56 1.70 5.65
CA SER A 31 -12.77 1.23 4.96
C SER A 31 -13.54 0.19 5.77
N SER A 32 -14.86 0.17 5.62
CA SER A 32 -15.73 -0.85 6.21
C SER A 32 -15.41 -2.27 5.74
N TYR A 33 -14.91 -2.44 4.51
CA TYR A 33 -14.42 -3.76 4.07
C TYR A 33 -13.24 -4.22 4.94
N GLY A 34 -12.27 -3.34 5.21
CA GLY A 34 -11.15 -3.63 6.11
C GLY A 34 -11.60 -4.02 7.51
N GLY A 35 -12.53 -3.26 8.10
CA GLY A 35 -13.15 -3.60 9.38
C GLY A 35 -13.89 -4.94 9.37
N SER A 36 -14.59 -5.27 8.27
CA SER A 36 -15.33 -6.53 8.15
C SER A 36 -14.44 -7.79 8.17
N LEU A 37 -13.14 -7.63 7.89
CA LEU A 37 -12.15 -8.72 7.92
C LEU A 37 -11.59 -8.98 9.32
N LEU A 38 -12.02 -8.23 10.35
CA LEU A 38 -11.50 -8.32 11.71
C LEU A 38 -12.46 -9.00 12.69
N LYS A 39 -13.48 -9.72 12.19
CA LYS A 39 -14.54 -10.33 13.03
C LYS A 39 -14.01 -11.31 14.08
N ASP A 40 -12.91 -12.00 13.77
CA ASP A 40 -12.31 -13.01 14.65
C ASP A 40 -11.20 -12.43 15.54
N TYR A 41 -10.98 -11.11 15.49
CA TYR A 41 -9.98 -10.40 16.28
C TYR A 41 -10.62 -9.69 17.46
N LYS A 42 -9.84 -9.44 18.49
CA LYS A 42 -10.30 -8.78 19.71
C LYS A 42 -9.80 -7.35 19.77
N PHE A 43 -10.68 -6.41 20.05
CA PHE A 43 -10.34 -5.01 20.23
C PHE A 43 -11.51 -4.31 20.93
N LYS A 44 -11.20 -3.20 21.62
CA LYS A 44 -12.18 -2.45 22.38
C LYS A 44 -12.92 -1.42 21.53
N TYR A 45 -12.22 -0.83 20.56
CA TYR A 45 -12.79 0.18 19.67
C TYR A 45 -12.35 -0.06 18.23
N LEU A 46 -13.25 0.18 17.28
CA LEU A 46 -12.98 0.14 15.85
C LEU A 46 -13.41 1.46 15.21
N ASN A 47 -12.51 2.03 14.42
CA ASN A 47 -12.83 3.01 13.39
C ASN A 47 -12.65 2.34 12.02
N ASP A 48 -13.65 2.42 11.15
CA ASP A 48 -13.64 1.81 9.82
C ASP A 48 -13.79 2.83 8.68
N LYS A 49 -13.51 4.10 8.99
CA LYS A 49 -13.59 5.22 8.05
C LYS A 49 -12.23 5.91 7.93
N PRO A 50 -11.92 6.52 6.78
CA PRO A 50 -10.80 7.45 6.69
C PRO A 50 -10.95 8.55 7.75
N LEU A 51 -9.84 8.94 8.38
CA LEU A 51 -9.80 10.03 9.34
C LEU A 51 -8.90 11.14 8.82
N ILE A 52 -9.39 12.37 8.87
CA ILE A 52 -8.52 13.55 8.73
C ILE A 52 -7.72 13.78 10.02
N LYS A 53 -6.72 14.67 9.98
CA LYS A 53 -5.81 14.93 11.10
C LYS A 53 -6.55 15.26 12.40
N GLU A 54 -7.54 16.13 12.32
CA GLU A 54 -8.32 16.62 13.46
C GLU A 54 -9.17 15.51 14.10
N GLU A 55 -9.76 14.65 13.27
CA GLU A 55 -10.54 13.49 13.73
C GLU A 55 -9.64 12.44 14.37
N LEU A 56 -8.47 12.17 13.78
CA LEU A 56 -7.46 11.29 14.38
C LEU A 56 -7.04 11.82 15.75
N ARG A 57 -6.72 13.11 15.86
CA ARG A 57 -6.35 13.74 17.12
C ARG A 57 -7.45 13.63 18.18
N ALA A 58 -8.69 13.91 17.81
CA ALA A 58 -9.84 13.80 18.71
C ALA A 58 -10.01 12.35 19.19
N LEU A 59 -9.97 11.38 18.28
CA LEU A 59 -10.13 9.97 18.58
C LEU A 59 -9.03 9.44 19.52
N LEU A 60 -7.76 9.71 19.21
CA LEU A 60 -6.64 9.25 20.05
C LEU A 60 -6.70 9.85 21.45
N LYS A 61 -7.06 11.13 21.57
CA LYS A 61 -7.23 11.82 22.85
C LYS A 61 -8.43 11.28 23.64
N GLU A 62 -9.59 11.15 23.01
CA GLU A 62 -10.82 10.67 23.65
C GLU A 62 -10.67 9.26 24.19
N LYS A 63 -10.01 8.38 23.44
CA LYS A 63 -9.80 6.97 23.84
C LYS A 63 -8.59 6.77 24.75
N GLY A 64 -7.82 7.82 25.04
CA GLY A 64 -6.66 7.74 25.93
C GLY A 64 -5.54 6.84 25.39
N VAL A 65 -5.27 6.93 24.08
CA VAL A 65 -4.19 6.18 23.45
C VAL A 65 -2.85 6.73 23.94
N GLN A 66 -1.96 5.84 24.37
CA GLN A 66 -0.61 6.19 24.85
C GLN A 66 0.49 5.74 23.87
N THR A 67 0.19 4.72 23.07
CA THR A 67 1.08 4.22 22.02
C THR A 67 0.28 3.96 20.75
N LEU A 68 0.74 4.50 19.63
CA LEU A 68 0.16 4.27 18.31
C LEU A 68 1.13 3.47 17.45
N ILE A 69 0.70 2.27 17.05
CA ILE A 69 1.38 1.44 16.07
C ILE A 69 0.79 1.75 14.70
N ASP A 70 1.61 2.28 13.79
CA ASP A 70 1.24 2.55 12.41
C ASP A 70 1.64 1.38 11.51
N GLY A 71 0.67 0.50 11.24
CA GLY A 71 0.74 -0.57 10.24
C GLY A 71 -0.01 -0.21 8.94
N SER A 72 -0.06 1.07 8.58
CA SER A 72 -0.60 1.51 7.28
C SER A 72 0.33 1.13 6.13
N HIS A 73 -0.21 1.04 4.91
CA HIS A 73 0.58 0.71 3.72
C HIS A 73 1.76 1.69 3.53
N PRO A 74 2.96 1.26 3.10
CA PRO A 74 4.15 2.15 2.93
C PRO A 74 3.91 3.41 2.09
N TYR A 75 2.93 3.36 1.19
CA TYR A 75 2.57 4.46 0.30
C TYR A 75 1.46 5.38 0.86
N ALA A 76 1.01 5.17 2.10
CA ALA A 76 -0.06 5.94 2.73
C ALA A 76 0.48 7.25 3.36
N LYS A 77 1.11 8.10 2.53
CA LYS A 77 1.83 9.33 2.94
C LYS A 77 1.02 10.21 3.91
N GLU A 78 -0.25 10.44 3.61
CA GLU A 78 -1.09 11.40 4.34
C GLU A 78 -1.41 10.94 5.78
N ILE A 79 -1.92 9.70 5.95
CA ILE A 79 -2.25 9.19 7.28
C ILE A 79 -1.00 9.03 8.15
N THR A 80 0.11 8.57 7.56
CA THR A 80 1.39 8.46 8.28
C THR A 80 1.88 9.84 8.75
N LYS A 81 1.84 10.85 7.89
CA LYS A 81 2.19 12.23 8.25
C LYS A 81 1.30 12.76 9.38
N ASN A 82 -0.02 12.62 9.23
CA ASN A 82 -0.98 13.08 10.22
C ASN A 82 -0.77 12.38 11.57
N ALA A 83 -0.53 11.06 11.56
CA ALA A 83 -0.29 10.28 12.76
C ALA A 83 1.00 10.70 13.48
N LEU A 84 2.10 10.95 12.75
CA LEU A 84 3.34 11.47 13.33
C LEU A 84 3.14 12.83 14.01
N GLU A 85 2.48 13.77 13.32
CA GLU A 85 2.21 15.12 13.86
C GLU A 85 1.32 15.05 15.10
N VAL A 86 0.21 14.30 15.03
CA VAL A 86 -0.73 14.15 16.15
C VAL A 86 -0.08 13.45 17.34
N CYS A 87 0.74 12.41 17.12
CA CYS A 87 1.42 11.73 18.21
C CYS A 87 2.41 12.66 18.92
N LYS A 88 3.13 13.50 18.17
CA LYS A 88 4.00 14.52 18.73
C LYS A 88 3.22 15.56 19.54
N GLU A 89 2.08 16.05 19.03
CA GLU A 89 1.21 17.02 19.72
C GLU A 89 0.62 16.46 21.03
N LEU A 90 0.29 15.17 21.06
CA LEU A 90 -0.36 14.52 22.20
C LEU A 90 0.61 13.77 23.13
N ASN A 91 1.92 13.82 22.87
CA ASN A 91 2.94 13.01 23.56
C ASN A 91 2.63 11.51 23.56
N ILE A 92 2.12 10.99 22.44
CA ILE A 92 1.86 9.57 22.21
C ILE A 92 3.11 8.94 21.60
N THR A 93 3.52 7.77 22.10
CA THR A 93 4.62 7.00 21.49
C THR A 93 4.18 6.51 20.11
N TYR A 94 4.85 6.96 19.06
CA TYR A 94 4.60 6.51 17.69
C TYR A 94 5.58 5.41 17.30
N ILE A 95 5.07 4.28 16.83
CA ILE A 95 5.85 3.13 16.35
C ILE A 95 5.41 2.81 14.93
N ARG A 96 6.35 2.84 13.98
CA ARG A 96 6.11 2.39 12.62
C ARG A 96 6.37 0.88 12.52
N TYR A 97 5.44 0.14 11.94
CA TYR A 97 5.76 -1.17 11.40
C TYR A 97 5.80 -1.08 9.87
N GLU A 98 6.97 -1.36 9.30
CA GLU A 98 7.15 -1.40 7.86
C GLU A 98 8.11 -2.52 7.46
N ARG A 99 7.56 -3.54 6.80
CA ARG A 99 8.34 -4.68 6.28
C ARG A 99 9.45 -4.23 5.31
N PRO A 100 10.56 -4.98 5.19
CA PRO A 100 11.62 -4.71 4.22
C PRO A 100 11.12 -4.62 2.76
N SER A 101 11.92 -3.97 1.92
CA SER A 101 11.67 -3.95 0.47
C SER A 101 12.03 -5.30 -0.15
N VAL A 102 11.28 -5.71 -1.17
CA VAL A 102 11.60 -6.91 -1.97
C VAL A 102 12.13 -6.57 -3.36
N THR A 103 12.40 -5.29 -3.62
CA THR A 103 12.80 -4.81 -4.95
C THR A 103 14.30 -4.61 -5.09
N GLU A 104 15.06 -4.69 -4.00
CA GLU A 104 16.50 -4.42 -3.95
C GLU A 104 17.28 -5.25 -4.98
N GLU A 105 16.99 -6.55 -5.10
CA GLU A 105 17.66 -7.45 -6.04
C GLU A 105 17.39 -7.11 -7.52
N PHE A 106 16.33 -6.35 -7.81
CA PHE A 106 15.94 -5.97 -9.18
C PHE A 106 16.49 -4.61 -9.59
N LEU A 107 17.03 -3.81 -8.66
CA LEU A 107 17.54 -2.46 -8.98
C LEU A 107 18.69 -2.48 -10.00
N HIS A 108 19.38 -3.61 -10.15
CA HIS A 108 20.44 -3.79 -11.14
C HIS A 108 19.94 -4.19 -12.54
N TYR A 109 18.64 -4.39 -12.73
CA TYR A 109 18.08 -4.70 -14.04
C TYR A 109 18.10 -3.47 -14.93
N GLU A 110 18.76 -3.56 -16.10
CA GLU A 110 19.00 -2.42 -17.00
C GLU A 110 17.73 -1.71 -17.50
N ASN A 111 16.60 -2.43 -17.60
CA ASN A 111 15.32 -1.89 -18.04
C ASN A 111 14.41 -1.50 -16.86
N LEU A 112 14.96 -1.34 -15.66
CA LEU A 112 14.24 -0.82 -14.50
C LEU A 112 14.44 0.70 -14.39
N TYR A 113 13.32 1.41 -14.37
CA TYR A 113 13.24 2.84 -14.12
C TYR A 113 12.62 3.06 -12.74
N TYR A 114 13.41 3.62 -11.84
CA TYR A 114 12.94 4.01 -10.51
C TYR A 114 12.42 5.46 -10.55
N ILE A 115 11.22 5.68 -10.03
CA ILE A 115 10.60 7.01 -9.90
C ILE A 115 10.04 7.18 -8.49
N GLU A 116 9.99 8.41 -7.97
CA GLU A 116 9.39 8.65 -6.66
C GLU A 116 7.89 8.95 -6.78
N GLU A 117 7.47 9.56 -7.90
CA GLU A 117 6.09 9.97 -8.13
C GLU A 117 5.60 9.72 -9.57
N TYR A 118 4.28 9.58 -9.74
CA TYR A 118 3.65 9.37 -11.07
C TYR A 118 3.94 10.50 -12.05
N SER A 119 4.16 11.72 -11.57
CA SER A 119 4.51 12.90 -12.39
C SER A 119 5.85 12.75 -13.12
N GLU A 120 6.70 11.80 -12.70
CA GLU A 120 7.99 11.52 -13.33
C GLU A 120 7.90 10.50 -14.48
N ILE A 121 6.77 9.81 -14.63
CA ILE A 121 6.56 8.81 -15.68
C ILE A 121 6.91 9.34 -17.09
N PRO A 122 6.52 10.57 -17.50
CA PRO A 122 6.88 11.10 -18.82
C PRO A 122 8.39 11.19 -19.07
N ARG A 123 9.23 11.24 -18.02
CA ARG A 123 10.69 11.31 -18.14
C ARG A 123 11.32 9.95 -18.44
N VAL A 124 10.68 8.86 -18.02
CA VAL A 124 11.18 7.49 -18.16
C VAL A 124 10.48 6.70 -19.26
N VAL A 125 9.33 7.20 -19.74
CA VAL A 125 8.58 6.63 -20.86
C VAL A 125 8.92 7.39 -22.14
N SER A 126 10.11 7.12 -22.68
CA SER A 126 10.54 7.60 -24.01
C SER A 126 10.31 6.56 -25.13
N PHE A 127 9.70 5.43 -24.78
CA PHE A 127 9.47 4.29 -25.68
C PHE A 127 8.03 4.21 -26.15
N LYS A 128 7.81 3.58 -27.31
CA LYS A 128 6.47 3.21 -27.80
C LYS A 128 6.03 1.88 -27.23
N GLY A 129 4.74 1.71 -26.98
CA GLY A 129 4.14 0.45 -26.55
C GLY A 129 3.23 0.59 -25.33
N ASN A 130 2.57 -0.49 -24.97
CA ASN A 130 1.53 -0.45 -23.94
C ASN A 130 2.12 -0.55 -22.53
N ILE A 131 1.50 0.13 -21.57
CA ILE A 131 1.90 0.11 -20.16
C ILE A 131 0.86 -0.65 -19.35
N LEU A 132 1.28 -1.65 -18.59
CA LEU A 132 0.42 -2.32 -17.63
C LEU A 132 0.51 -1.61 -16.27
N ASN A 133 -0.52 -0.87 -15.90
CA ASN A 133 -0.67 -0.30 -14.58
C ASN A 133 -1.14 -1.37 -13.58
N THR A 134 -0.24 -1.77 -12.69
CA THR A 134 -0.52 -2.72 -11.60
C THR A 134 -0.68 -2.06 -10.23
N THR A 135 -0.73 -0.72 -10.20
CA THR A 135 -0.77 0.07 -8.95
C THR A 135 -2.20 0.31 -8.42
N GLY A 136 -3.20 -0.31 -9.05
CA GLY A 136 -4.62 -0.18 -8.72
C GLY A 136 -5.29 1.06 -9.33
N SER A 137 -6.50 1.35 -8.86
CA SER A 137 -7.38 2.40 -9.42
C SER A 137 -7.10 3.81 -8.93
N ARG A 138 -6.53 3.95 -7.73
CA ARG A 138 -6.40 5.25 -7.03
C ARG A 138 -5.69 6.35 -7.84
N ASN A 139 -4.80 5.98 -8.76
CA ASN A 139 -3.99 6.92 -9.54
C ASN A 139 -4.34 6.91 -11.03
N ILE A 140 -5.46 6.31 -11.44
CA ILE A 140 -5.89 6.30 -12.85
C ILE A 140 -6.08 7.72 -13.36
N LYS A 141 -6.78 8.57 -12.60
CA LYS A 141 -6.95 9.99 -12.96
C LYS A 141 -5.60 10.70 -13.15
N THR A 142 -4.64 10.46 -12.26
CA THR A 142 -3.29 11.00 -12.39
C THR A 142 -2.62 10.53 -13.67
N LEU A 143 -2.70 9.23 -13.98
CA LEU A 143 -2.12 8.65 -15.19
C LEU A 143 -2.74 9.22 -16.48
N ILE A 144 -4.07 9.38 -16.53
CA ILE A 144 -4.77 10.01 -17.66
C ILE A 144 -4.28 11.44 -17.86
N ASN A 145 -4.16 12.21 -16.78
CA ASN A 145 -3.72 13.60 -16.82
C ASN A 145 -2.27 13.79 -17.28
N LEU A 146 -1.45 12.72 -17.32
CA LEU A 146 -0.10 12.78 -17.89
C LEU A 146 -0.12 12.92 -19.42
N ASN A 147 -1.24 12.64 -20.09
CA ASN A 147 -1.39 12.71 -21.55
C ASN A 147 -0.28 11.96 -22.31
N LEU A 148 0.07 10.76 -21.85
CA LEU A 148 1.07 9.92 -22.51
C LEU A 148 0.54 9.42 -23.86
N GLU A 149 1.42 9.27 -24.85
CA GLU A 149 1.08 8.62 -26.12
C GLU A 149 0.84 7.10 -25.96
N ASN A 150 1.35 6.52 -24.87
CA ASN A 150 1.23 5.10 -24.57
C ASN A 150 -0.18 4.75 -24.11
N ARG A 151 -0.74 3.67 -24.67
CA ARG A 151 -1.94 3.03 -24.13
C ARG A 151 -1.64 2.44 -22.74
N ILE A 152 -2.50 2.72 -21.76
CA ILE A 152 -2.33 2.23 -20.38
C ILE A 152 -3.46 1.25 -20.04
N ILE A 153 -3.09 0.01 -19.74
CA ILE A 153 -4.01 -1.03 -19.29
C ILE A 153 -4.02 -1.02 -17.76
N HIS A 154 -5.18 -0.80 -17.16
CA HIS A 154 -5.34 -0.67 -15.71
C HIS A 154 -5.85 -1.98 -15.10
N ARG A 155 -5.02 -2.59 -14.26
CA ARG A 155 -5.42 -3.73 -13.44
C ARG A 155 -5.97 -3.25 -12.10
N ILE A 156 -7.25 -3.51 -11.86
CA ILE A 156 -8.04 -2.96 -10.75
C ILE A 156 -8.81 -4.04 -10.00
N LEU A 157 -9.25 -3.73 -8.78
CA LEU A 157 -10.17 -4.59 -8.05
C LEU A 157 -11.56 -4.58 -8.72
N PRO A 158 -12.25 -5.73 -8.83
CA PRO A 158 -13.54 -5.83 -9.49
C PRO A 158 -14.69 -5.42 -8.57
N THR A 159 -14.62 -4.23 -7.95
CA THR A 159 -15.72 -3.69 -7.15
C THR A 159 -16.54 -2.70 -7.98
N SER A 160 -17.86 -2.64 -7.75
CA SER A 160 -18.75 -1.73 -8.48
C SER A 160 -18.33 -0.27 -8.36
N GLN A 161 -17.84 0.14 -7.18
CA GLN A 161 -17.32 1.49 -6.98
C GLN A 161 -16.13 1.80 -7.90
N VAL A 162 -15.15 0.89 -7.97
CA VAL A 162 -13.94 1.11 -8.78
C VAL A 162 -14.25 1.08 -10.27
N LEU A 163 -15.16 0.21 -10.71
CA LEU A 163 -15.62 0.18 -12.11
C LEU A 163 -16.33 1.48 -12.48
N LYS A 164 -17.22 1.99 -11.62
CA LYS A 164 -17.89 3.27 -11.82
C LYS A 164 -16.90 4.44 -11.91
N GLU A 165 -15.88 4.47 -11.05
CA GLU A 165 -14.80 5.47 -11.12
C GLU A 165 -14.07 5.43 -12.48
N CYS A 166 -13.85 4.23 -13.05
CA CYS A 166 -13.22 4.08 -14.37
C CYS A 166 -14.12 4.59 -15.49
N GLU A 167 -15.43 4.31 -15.44
CA GLU A 167 -16.43 4.82 -16.39
C GLU A 167 -16.50 6.36 -16.36
N GLU A 168 -16.54 6.96 -15.17
CA GLU A 168 -16.54 8.43 -14.99
C GLU A 168 -15.27 9.10 -15.53
N LEU A 169 -14.14 8.38 -15.48
CA LEU A 169 -12.87 8.80 -16.07
C LEU A 169 -12.72 8.47 -17.55
N LEU A 170 -13.75 7.89 -18.18
CA LEU A 170 -13.77 7.48 -19.59
C LEU A 170 -12.64 6.51 -19.95
N VAL A 171 -12.26 5.62 -19.02
CA VAL A 171 -11.29 4.55 -19.30
C VAL A 171 -11.95 3.55 -20.28
N PRO A 172 -11.32 3.25 -21.43
CA PRO A 172 -11.85 2.25 -22.36
C PRO A 172 -12.01 0.88 -21.70
N VAL A 173 -13.08 0.16 -22.03
CA VAL A 173 -13.38 -1.15 -21.41
C VAL A 173 -12.28 -2.17 -21.71
N GLU A 174 -11.72 -2.12 -22.91
CA GLU A 174 -10.59 -2.96 -23.34
C GLU A 174 -9.27 -2.67 -22.59
N ASP A 175 -9.20 -1.56 -21.86
CA ASP A 175 -8.05 -1.15 -21.04
C ASP A 175 -8.22 -1.53 -19.57
N ILE A 176 -9.28 -2.25 -19.22
CA ILE A 176 -9.58 -2.63 -17.84
C ILE A 176 -9.36 -4.13 -17.65
N ILE A 177 -8.49 -4.48 -16.69
CA ILE A 177 -8.37 -5.83 -16.15
C ILE A 177 -8.93 -5.83 -14.72
N ALA A 178 -10.21 -6.18 -14.56
CA ALA A 178 -10.89 -6.21 -13.27
C ALA A 178 -10.74 -7.58 -12.59
N MET A 179 -9.67 -7.76 -11.81
CA MET A 179 -9.35 -9.03 -11.14
C MET A 179 -8.68 -8.78 -9.78
N LYS A 180 -8.97 -9.65 -8.79
CA LYS A 180 -8.30 -9.62 -7.48
C LYS A 180 -7.08 -10.55 -7.49
N GLY A 181 -5.91 -9.98 -7.23
CA GLY A 181 -4.66 -10.72 -7.03
C GLY A 181 -4.47 -11.23 -5.59
N PRO A 182 -3.25 -11.70 -5.22
CA PRO A 182 -2.02 -11.69 -6.04
C PRO A 182 -2.10 -12.61 -7.26
N PHE A 183 -1.23 -12.36 -8.25
CA PHE A 183 -1.20 -13.11 -9.51
C PHE A 183 0.14 -13.81 -9.66
N SER A 184 0.13 -15.04 -10.18
CA SER A 184 1.36 -15.79 -10.44
C SER A 184 2.22 -15.09 -11.50
N LYS A 185 3.50 -15.45 -11.54
CA LYS A 185 4.43 -14.99 -12.58
C LYS A 185 3.88 -15.32 -13.97
N GLU A 186 3.36 -16.53 -14.16
CA GLU A 186 2.83 -17.03 -15.43
C GLU A 186 1.64 -16.21 -15.93
N LEU A 187 0.73 -15.83 -15.02
CA LEU A 187 -0.40 -14.98 -15.39
C LEU A 187 0.04 -13.55 -15.69
N ASN A 188 1.04 -13.02 -14.98
CA ASN A 188 1.64 -11.74 -15.38
C ASN A 188 2.30 -11.82 -16.77
N LYS A 189 2.98 -12.92 -17.12
CA LYS A 189 3.52 -13.15 -18.47
C LYS A 189 2.42 -13.24 -19.53
N ALA A 190 1.28 -13.86 -19.21
CA ALA A 190 0.12 -13.89 -20.09
C ALA A 190 -0.43 -12.48 -20.35
N PHE A 191 -0.60 -11.66 -19.31
CA PHE A 191 -1.00 -10.26 -19.49
C PHE A 191 -0.01 -9.47 -20.35
N ILE A 192 1.30 -9.68 -20.15
CA ILE A 192 2.34 -9.04 -20.96
C ILE A 192 2.15 -9.38 -22.44
N LYS A 193 1.92 -10.66 -22.75
CA LYS A 193 1.76 -11.16 -24.11
C LYS A 193 0.46 -10.66 -24.75
N ASP A 194 -0.68 -10.90 -24.10
CA ASP A 194 -2.00 -10.71 -24.70
C ASP A 194 -2.34 -9.23 -24.88
N TYR A 195 -1.85 -8.35 -24.00
CA TYR A 195 -2.00 -6.89 -24.12
C TYR A 195 -0.81 -6.21 -24.80
N ASN A 196 0.15 -6.97 -25.33
CA ASN A 196 1.37 -6.45 -25.97
C ASN A 196 2.08 -5.38 -25.11
N ILE A 197 2.31 -5.70 -23.84
CA ILE A 197 2.87 -4.79 -22.85
C ILE A 197 4.37 -4.59 -23.11
N GLU A 198 4.79 -3.33 -23.10
CA GLU A 198 6.20 -2.93 -23.17
C GLU A 198 6.78 -2.57 -21.80
N ALA A 199 5.96 -2.02 -20.90
CA ALA A 199 6.37 -1.71 -19.54
C ALA A 199 5.33 -2.06 -18.49
N ILE A 200 5.79 -2.50 -17.32
CA ILE A 200 4.93 -2.69 -16.14
C ILE A 200 5.18 -1.56 -15.16
N LEU A 201 4.12 -0.83 -14.81
CA LEU A 201 4.11 0.14 -13.73
C LEU A 201 3.68 -0.55 -12.44
N LEU A 202 4.55 -0.55 -11.42
CA LEU A 202 4.27 -1.17 -10.13
C LEU A 202 4.81 -0.37 -8.94
N LYS A 203 4.32 -0.74 -7.77
CA LYS A 203 4.82 -0.33 -6.46
C LYS A 203 5.46 -1.53 -5.77
N ASP A 204 6.35 -1.27 -4.83
CA ASP A 204 6.80 -2.27 -3.88
C ASP A 204 5.72 -2.54 -2.83
N SER A 205 4.77 -3.37 -3.23
CA SER A 205 3.70 -3.88 -2.36
C SER A 205 4.13 -5.16 -1.64
N GLY A 206 5.43 -5.43 -1.49
CA GLY A 206 5.97 -6.60 -0.79
C GLY A 206 5.60 -7.94 -1.43
N ILE A 207 5.89 -9.04 -0.70
CA ILE A 207 5.63 -10.42 -1.15
C ILE A 207 4.12 -10.63 -1.35
N GLU A 208 3.31 -10.26 -0.36
CA GLU A 208 1.86 -10.49 -0.44
C GLU A 208 1.16 -9.71 -1.57
N GLY A 209 1.73 -8.58 -1.99
CA GLY A 209 1.27 -7.84 -3.16
C GLY A 209 1.66 -8.46 -4.49
N GLY A 210 2.36 -9.59 -4.48
CA GLY A 210 2.89 -10.29 -5.65
C GLY A 210 3.94 -9.47 -6.39
N THR A 211 4.77 -8.70 -5.67
CA THR A 211 5.76 -7.77 -6.26
C THR A 211 6.83 -8.54 -7.03
N ILE A 212 7.31 -9.64 -6.45
CA ILE A 212 8.35 -10.49 -7.04
C ILE A 212 7.87 -11.10 -8.36
N GLU A 213 6.64 -11.61 -8.41
CA GLU A 213 6.04 -12.24 -9.59
C GLU A 213 5.93 -11.26 -10.76
N LYS A 214 5.57 -10.00 -10.48
CA LYS A 214 5.51 -8.94 -11.49
C LYS A 214 6.91 -8.62 -12.03
N LEU A 215 7.89 -8.45 -11.15
CA LEU A 215 9.27 -8.12 -11.51
C LEU A 215 9.93 -9.24 -12.31
N GLN A 216 9.76 -10.49 -11.88
CA GLN A 216 10.26 -11.67 -12.58
C GLN A 216 9.58 -11.84 -13.95
N ALA A 217 8.26 -11.65 -14.04
CA ALA A 217 7.56 -11.72 -15.32
C ALA A 217 8.08 -10.67 -16.32
N ALA A 218 8.26 -9.41 -15.88
CA ALA A 218 8.82 -8.37 -16.74
C ALA A 218 10.25 -8.70 -17.17
N LYS A 219 11.12 -9.11 -16.23
CA LYS A 219 12.51 -9.47 -16.51
C LYS A 219 12.61 -10.65 -17.49
N GLU A 220 11.86 -11.72 -17.29
CA GLU A 220 11.86 -12.89 -18.18
C GLU A 220 11.29 -12.58 -19.58
N CYS A 221 10.36 -11.63 -19.67
CA CYS A 221 9.82 -11.18 -20.95
C CYS A 221 10.63 -10.04 -21.60
N GLY A 222 11.76 -9.63 -21.00
CA GLY A 222 12.59 -8.52 -21.49
C GLY A 222 11.86 -7.18 -21.51
N LYS A 223 10.89 -6.99 -20.61
CA LYS A 223 10.06 -5.79 -20.53
C LYS A 223 10.61 -4.78 -19.54
N LYS A 224 10.23 -3.52 -19.76
CA LYS A 224 10.60 -2.41 -18.89
C LYS A 224 9.81 -2.47 -17.59
N ILE A 225 10.44 -2.03 -16.51
CA ILE A 225 9.81 -1.90 -15.20
C ILE A 225 9.83 -0.42 -14.84
N ILE A 226 8.67 0.13 -14.52
CA ILE A 226 8.55 1.45 -13.90
C ILE A 226 8.19 1.20 -12.44
N LEU A 227 9.18 1.28 -11.56
CA LEU A 227 9.03 1.01 -10.14
C LEU A 227 8.86 2.35 -9.40
N ILE A 228 7.69 2.53 -8.78
CA ILE A 228 7.45 3.67 -7.90
C ILE A 228 8.05 3.36 -6.54
N GLY A 229 9.03 4.16 -6.13
CA GLY A 229 9.69 4.10 -4.85
C GLY A 229 8.77 4.31 -3.66
N ARG A 230 9.16 3.75 -2.51
CA ARG A 230 8.46 4.05 -1.25
C ARG A 230 8.74 5.51 -0.84
N PRO A 231 7.77 6.22 -0.24
CA PRO A 231 8.01 7.53 0.35
C PRO A 231 9.16 7.48 1.36
N LYS A 232 10.09 8.43 1.27
CA LYS A 232 11.13 8.61 2.29
C LYS A 232 10.54 9.36 3.48
N VAL A 233 10.37 8.66 4.60
CA VAL A 233 9.84 9.24 5.85
C VAL A 233 10.77 8.83 6.99
N GLU A 234 11.13 9.79 7.83
CA GLU A 234 11.89 9.53 9.05
C GLU A 234 10.91 9.17 10.18
N TYR A 235 11.15 8.02 10.81
CA TYR A 235 10.32 7.51 11.90
C TYR A 235 11.11 7.52 13.21
N PRO A 236 10.52 7.96 14.33
CA PRO A 236 11.18 7.90 15.64
C PRO A 236 11.56 6.47 16.04
N VAL A 237 10.65 5.53 15.79
CA VAL A 237 10.83 4.09 16.04
C VAL A 237 10.21 3.34 14.86
N ILE A 238 10.97 2.42 14.26
CA ILE A 238 10.54 1.60 13.13
C ILE A 238 10.99 0.15 13.32
N PHE A 239 10.10 -0.78 13.01
CA PHE A 239 10.38 -2.21 12.96
C PHE A 239 9.96 -2.79 11.61
N GLY A 240 10.84 -3.61 11.02
CA GLY A 240 10.52 -4.44 9.86
C GLY A 240 10.32 -5.93 10.20
N ASP A 241 10.53 -6.30 11.46
CA ASP A 241 10.38 -7.65 11.98
C ASP A 241 9.36 -7.66 13.14
N LEU A 242 8.40 -8.59 13.07
CA LEU A 242 7.30 -8.66 14.03
C LEU A 242 7.77 -9.09 15.42
N ASN A 243 8.79 -9.95 15.52
CA ASN A 243 9.33 -10.39 16.82
C ASN A 243 10.06 -9.25 17.52
N LEU A 244 10.79 -8.42 16.77
CA LEU A 244 11.43 -7.23 17.33
C LEU A 244 10.40 -6.20 17.80
N LEU A 245 9.32 -5.98 17.04
CA LEU A 245 8.21 -5.14 17.47
C LEU A 245 7.57 -5.67 18.77
N GLU A 246 7.32 -6.99 18.83
CA GLU A 246 6.76 -7.66 20.00
C GLU A 246 7.63 -7.45 21.24
N GLN A 247 8.92 -7.72 21.14
CA GLN A 247 9.86 -7.54 22.24
C GLN A 247 9.87 -6.10 22.73
N TYR A 248 9.87 -5.13 21.82
CA TYR A 248 9.82 -3.71 22.18
C TYR A 248 8.53 -3.36 22.92
N ILE A 249 7.38 -3.81 22.44
CA ILE A 249 6.08 -3.57 23.08
C ILE A 249 6.03 -4.20 24.48
N LEU A 250 6.53 -5.41 24.64
CA LEU A 250 6.55 -6.12 25.92
C LEU A 250 7.43 -5.41 26.95
N VAL A 251 8.55 -4.81 26.54
CA VAL A 251 9.43 -4.06 27.46
C VAL A 251 8.88 -2.66 27.75
N ALA A 252 8.22 -2.03 26.78
CA ALA A 252 7.77 -0.64 26.89
C ALA A 252 6.40 -0.49 27.56
N LEU A 253 5.52 -1.50 27.47
CA LEU A 253 4.10 -1.38 27.84
C LEU A 253 3.62 -2.39 28.89
N PHE A 254 4.41 -3.42 29.21
CA PHE A 254 4.08 -4.46 30.19
C PHE A 254 5.22 -4.64 31.20
#